data_AF-A0A3M1A604-F1
#
_entry.id   AF-A0A3M1A604-F1
#
_cell.length_a   1.000
_cell.length_b   1.000
_cell.length_c   1.000
_cell.angle_alpha   90.00
_cell.angle_beta   90.00
_cell.angle_gamma   90.00
#
_symmetry.space_group_name_H-M   'P 1'
#
loop_
_entity.id
_entity.type
_entity.pdbx_description
1 polymer ?
#
loop_
_entity_poly.entity_id
_entity_poly.type
_entity_poly.pdbx_seq_one_letter_code
_entity_poly.pdbx_strand_id
1 'polypeptide(L)'
;MTAATEAPPVTHRRVLAIALPIVLSNATVPILGAVDTGVVGQLGEAAPIGAVGIGAIILSAVYWVFGFLRMGTVGLTGQARGAGDSAEVAAMLGRALFVGLAGGLALIALQWPLFAAAFAVAPASAAKAKPSRA
;
A
#
# COMPACT_ATOMS: atom_id res chain seq x y z
N MET A 1 -22.04 -40.06 15.99
CA MET A 1 -22.27 -38.66 16.39
C MET A 1 -20.96 -38.12 16.94
N THR A 2 -20.08 -37.66 16.05
CA THR A 2 -18.73 -37.18 16.38
C THR A 2 -18.85 -35.79 16.98
N ALA A 3 -18.44 -35.63 18.23
CA ALA A 3 -18.45 -34.35 18.93
C ALA A 3 -17.59 -33.34 18.16
N ALA A 4 -18.23 -32.28 17.64
CA ALA A 4 -17.52 -31.15 17.08
C ALA A 4 -16.72 -30.49 18.21
N THR A 5 -15.39 -30.48 18.10
CA THR A 5 -14.50 -29.77 19.02
C THR A 5 -14.88 -28.29 19.01
N GLU A 6 -15.40 -27.76 20.11
CA GLU A 6 -15.65 -26.32 20.26
C GLU A 6 -14.34 -25.55 20.04
N ALA A 7 -14.37 -24.56 19.14
CA ALA A 7 -13.24 -23.68 18.92
C ALA A 7 -12.93 -22.92 20.22
N PRO A 8 -11.65 -22.77 20.60
CA PRO A 8 -11.29 -22.11 21.86
C PRO A 8 -11.85 -20.67 21.89
N PRO A 9 -12.35 -20.22 23.06
CA PRO A 9 -13.02 -18.94 23.19
C PRO A 9 -12.10 -17.77 22.78
N VAL A 10 -12.68 -16.78 22.09
CA VAL A 10 -11.98 -15.55 21.73
C VAL A 10 -11.88 -14.67 22.98
N THR A 11 -10.65 -14.40 23.43
CA THR A 11 -10.40 -13.56 24.61
C THR A 11 -9.77 -12.22 24.20
N HIS A 12 -10.02 -11.15 24.95
CA HIS A 12 -9.39 -9.85 24.70
C HIS A 12 -7.86 -9.94 24.67
N ARG A 13 -7.27 -10.76 25.56
CA ARG A 13 -5.82 -11.00 25.58
C ARG A 13 -5.31 -11.61 24.27
N ARG A 14 -6.06 -12.57 23.68
CA ARG A 14 -5.72 -13.19 22.39
C ARG A 14 -5.84 -12.20 21.23
N VAL A 15 -6.87 -11.36 21.25
CA VAL A 15 -7.04 -10.28 20.26
C VAL A 15 -5.90 -9.27 20.36
N LEU A 16 -5.56 -8.80 21.56
CA LEU A 16 -4.45 -7.85 21.77
C LEU A 16 -3.11 -8.40 21.30
N ALA A 17 -2.83 -9.68 21.58
CA ALA A 17 -1.58 -10.34 21.16
C ALA A 17 -1.40 -10.37 19.63
N ILE A 18 -2.49 -10.37 18.87
CA ILE A 18 -2.48 -10.34 17.40
C ILE A 18 -2.53 -8.88 16.90
N ALA A 19 -3.38 -8.05 17.49
CA ALA A 19 -3.62 -6.69 17.04
C ALA A 19 -2.42 -5.76 17.26
N LEU A 20 -1.74 -5.87 18.40
CA LEU A 20 -0.61 -4.99 18.75
C LEU A 20 0.52 -5.02 17.71
N PRO A 21 1.08 -6.17 17.29
CA PRO A 21 2.11 -6.19 16.25
C PRO A 21 1.59 -5.70 14.89
N ILE A 22 0.32 -5.93 14.57
CA ILE A 22 -0.29 -5.43 13.34
C ILE A 22 -0.37 -3.90 13.36
N VAL A 23 -0.84 -3.30 14.46
CA VAL A 23 -0.93 -1.85 14.61
C VAL A 23 0.45 -1.22 14.52
N LEU A 24 1.44 -1.75 15.25
CA LEU A 24 2.82 -1.28 15.17
C LEU A 24 3.37 -1.35 13.74
N SER A 25 3.12 -2.45 13.03
CA SER A 25 3.54 -2.59 11.64
C SER A 25 2.89 -1.54 10.73
N ASN A 26 1.60 -1.25 10.90
CA ASN A 26 0.91 -0.22 10.09
C ASN A 26 1.30 1.21 10.49
N ALA A 27 1.73 1.44 11.74
CA ALA A 27 2.22 2.73 12.21
C ALA A 27 3.55 3.13 11.55
N THR A 28 4.34 2.19 11.03
CA THR A 28 5.61 2.50 10.35
C THR A 28 5.42 3.38 9.12
N VAL A 29 4.31 3.24 8.41
CA VAL A 29 4.00 4.01 7.18
C VAL A 29 3.89 5.51 7.45
N PRO A 30 3.01 6.00 8.35
CA PRO A 30 2.95 7.42 8.67
C PRO A 30 4.20 7.93 9.39
N ILE A 31 4.89 7.09 10.17
CA ILE A 31 6.15 7.47 10.81
C ILE A 31 7.21 7.78 9.74
N LEU A 32 7.34 6.96 8.70
CA LEU A 32 8.29 7.21 7.61
C LEU A 32 8.02 8.57 6.94
N GLY A 33 6.76 8.87 6.60
CA GLY A 33 6.42 10.17 6.00
C GLY A 33 6.67 11.37 6.93
N ALA A 34 6.48 11.21 8.24
CA ALA A 34 6.82 12.22 9.22
C ALA A 34 8.35 12.45 9.30
N VAL A 35 9.13 11.38 9.22
CA VAL A 35 10.60 11.44 9.19
C VAL A 35 11.08 12.11 7.90
N ASP A 36 10.54 11.74 6.74
CA ASP A 36 10.90 12.35 5.45
C ASP A 36 10.69 13.87 5.48
N THR A 37 9.52 14.30 6.00
CA THR A 37 9.18 15.71 6.15
C THR A 37 10.08 16.40 7.18
N GLY A 38 10.40 15.74 8.30
CA GLY A 38 11.24 16.29 9.35
C GLY A 38 12.70 16.48 8.92
N VAL A 39 13.26 15.51 8.18
CA VAL A 39 14.63 15.56 7.65
C VAL A 39 14.75 16.64 6.57
N VAL A 40 13.83 16.64 5.59
CA VAL A 40 13.84 17.64 4.51
C VAL A 40 13.50 19.05 5.04
N GLY A 41 12.70 19.15 6.09
CA GLY A 41 12.41 20.41 6.77
C GLY A 41 13.63 21.08 7.39
N GLN A 42 14.71 20.36 7.68
CA GLN A 42 15.97 20.94 8.16
C GLN A 42 16.66 21.82 7.10
N LEU A 43 16.26 21.73 5.83
CA LEU A 43 16.82 22.55 4.75
C LEU A 43 16.30 24.00 4.78
N GLY A 44 15.29 24.32 5.58
CA GLY A 44 14.74 25.68 5.72
C GLY A 44 13.96 26.20 4.51
N GLU A 45 13.93 25.45 3.41
CA GLU A 45 13.26 25.81 2.16
C GLU A 45 11.90 25.11 2.03
N ALA A 46 10.90 25.82 1.53
CA ALA A 46 9.55 25.26 1.32
C ALA A 46 9.48 24.29 0.13
N ALA A 47 10.29 24.51 -0.91
CA ALA A 47 10.25 23.71 -2.13
C ALA A 47 10.59 22.22 -1.92
N PRO A 48 11.65 21.84 -1.18
CA PRO A 48 11.94 20.45 -0.86
C PRO A 48 10.81 19.74 -0.09
N ILE A 49 10.18 20.43 0.88
CA ILE A 49 9.06 19.87 1.65
C ILE A 49 7.86 19.60 0.71
N GLY A 50 7.57 20.53 -0.20
CA GLY A 50 6.53 20.35 -1.22
C GLY A 50 6.81 19.15 -2.13
N ALA A 51 8.07 18.95 -2.53
CA ALA A 51 8.47 17.81 -3.35
C ALA A 51 8.24 16.46 -2.63
N VAL A 52 8.59 16.36 -1.34
CA VAL A 52 8.31 15.17 -0.51
C VAL A 52 6.81 14.90 -0.43
N GLY A 53 5.99 15.94 -0.21
CA GLY A 53 4.54 15.80 -0.13
C GLY A 53 3.92 15.27 -1.43
N ILE A 54 4.31 15.82 -2.57
CA ILE A 54 3.85 15.35 -3.88
C ILE A 54 4.32 13.91 -4.14
N GLY A 55 5.59 13.62 -3.86
CA GLY A 55 6.15 12.27 -3.98
C GLY A 55 5.38 11.24 -3.14
N ALA A 56 5.06 11.59 -1.89
CA ALA A 56 4.29 10.73 -1.00
C ALA A 56 2.88 10.45 -1.52
N ILE A 57 2.18 11.46 -2.08
CA ILE A 57 0.86 11.28 -2.69
C ILE A 57 0.94 10.34 -3.90
N ILE A 58 1.91 10.55 -4.79
CA ILE A 58 2.10 9.71 -5.98
C ILE A 58 2.41 8.27 -5.57
N LEU A 59 3.37 8.05 -4.66
CA LEU A 59 3.70 6.70 -4.18
C LEU A 59 2.54 6.04 -3.45
N SER A 60 1.79 6.79 -2.64
CA SER A 60 0.59 6.28 -1.95
C SER A 60 -0.46 5.81 -2.96
N ALA A 61 -0.73 6.59 -4.01
CA ALA A 61 -1.66 6.21 -5.07
C ALA A 61 -1.21 4.92 -5.79
N VAL A 62 0.07 4.81 -6.13
CA VAL A 62 0.64 3.61 -6.74
C VAL A 62 0.51 2.39 -5.82
N TYR A 63 0.85 2.52 -4.54
CA TYR A 63 0.68 1.42 -3.58
C TYR A 63 -0.78 1.02 -3.40
N TRP A 64 -1.71 1.96 -3.49
CA TRP A 64 -3.14 1.69 -3.39
C TRP A 64 -3.64 0.78 -4.52
N VAL A 65 -3.09 0.92 -5.73
CA VAL A 65 -3.40 0.02 -6.87
C VAL A 65 -3.06 -1.44 -6.54
N PHE A 66 -1.98 -1.68 -5.80
CA PHE A 66 -1.59 -3.02 -5.34
C PHE A 66 -2.23 -3.43 -4.01
N GLY A 67 -3.12 -2.62 -3.44
CA GLY A 67 -3.80 -2.93 -2.18
C GLY A 67 -4.55 -4.27 -2.19
N PHE A 68 -4.95 -4.74 -3.37
CA PHE A 68 -5.59 -6.04 -3.56
C PHE A 68 -4.69 -7.21 -3.17
N LEU A 69 -3.36 -7.11 -3.30
CA LEU A 69 -2.45 -8.19 -2.89
C LEU A 69 -2.58 -8.45 -1.40
N ARG A 70 -2.69 -7.38 -0.60
CA ARG A 70 -2.87 -7.49 0.84
C ARG A 70 -4.25 -8.01 1.19
N MET A 71 -5.31 -7.36 0.71
CA MET A 71 -6.69 -7.75 1.06
C MET A 71 -7.04 -9.17 0.54
N GLY A 72 -6.55 -9.55 -0.64
CA GLY A 72 -6.85 -10.83 -1.27
C GLY A 72 -6.09 -12.03 -0.69
N THR A 73 -4.92 -11.82 -0.08
CA THR A 73 -4.10 -12.94 0.44
C THR A 73 -4.31 -13.23 1.91
N VAL A 74 -4.68 -12.24 2.74
CA VAL A 74 -4.82 -12.40 4.19
C VAL A 74 -5.83 -13.48 4.58
N GLY A 75 -7.01 -13.49 3.96
CA GLY A 75 -8.06 -14.47 4.24
C GLY A 75 -7.66 -15.89 3.86
N LEU A 76 -7.18 -16.07 2.63
CA LEU A 76 -6.77 -17.37 2.10
C LEU A 76 -5.56 -17.94 2.86
N THR A 77 -4.58 -17.09 3.20
CA THR A 77 -3.42 -17.48 4.00
C THR A 77 -3.84 -17.85 5.42
N GLY A 78 -4.79 -17.12 6.02
CA GLY A 78 -5.35 -17.43 7.33
C GLY A 78 -6.08 -18.78 7.36
N GLN A 79 -6.84 -19.10 6.30
CA GLN A 79 -7.50 -20.39 6.14
C GLN A 79 -6.49 -21.54 5.99
N ALA A 80 -5.51 -21.41 5.09
CA ALA A 80 -4.46 -22.41 4.89
C ALA A 80 -3.67 -22.66 6.19
N ARG A 81 -3.30 -21.58 6.90
CA ARG A 81 -2.63 -21.67 8.19
C ARG A 81 -3.51 -22.35 9.26
N GLY A 82 -4.81 -22.06 9.28
CA GLY A 82 -5.77 -22.70 10.16
C GLY A 82 -5.98 -24.20 9.88
N ALA A 83 -5.84 -24.60 8.61
CA ALA A 83 -5.89 -26.00 8.17
C ALA A 83 -4.56 -26.77 8.39
N GLY A 84 -3.50 -26.11 8.86
CA GLY A 84 -2.18 -26.71 9.02
C GLY A 84 -1.39 -26.88 7.71
N ASP A 85 -1.88 -26.32 6.60
CA ASP A 85 -1.25 -26.43 5.28
C ASP A 85 -0.14 -25.39 5.11
N SER A 86 1.04 -25.73 5.62
CA SER A 86 2.22 -24.85 5.53
C SER A 86 2.74 -24.71 4.10
N ALA A 87 2.50 -25.70 3.24
CA ALA A 87 2.91 -25.66 1.84
C ALA A 87 2.10 -24.62 1.07
N GLU A 88 0.78 -24.58 1.27
CA GLU A 88 -0.07 -23.58 0.62
C GLU A 88 0.19 -22.16 1.16
N VAL A 89 0.49 -22.00 2.45
CA VAL A 89 0.94 -20.71 3.01
C VAL A 89 2.20 -20.21 2.29
N ALA A 90 3.20 -21.07 2.07
CA ALA A 90 4.41 -20.72 1.34
C ALA A 90 4.14 -20.43 -0.15
N ALA A 91 3.24 -21.20 -0.78
CA ALA A 91 2.84 -20.99 -2.16
C ALA A 91 2.13 -19.64 -2.34
N MET A 92 1.25 -19.25 -1.42
CA MET A 92 0.60 -17.94 -1.42
C MET A 92 1.60 -16.79 -1.29
N LEU A 93 2.60 -16.93 -0.40
CA LEU A 93 3.68 -15.96 -0.28
C LEU A 93 4.44 -15.83 -1.61
N GLY A 94 4.82 -16.94 -2.23
CA GLY A 94 5.52 -16.94 -3.51
C GLY A 94 4.72 -16.26 -4.62
N ARG A 95 3.42 -16.58 -4.74
CA ARG A 95 2.52 -15.94 -5.72
C ARG A 95 2.39 -14.44 -5.48
N ALA A 96 2.21 -14.01 -4.23
CA ALA A 96 2.09 -12.60 -3.86
C ALA A 96 3.38 -11.83 -4.16
N LEU A 97 4.54 -12.39 -3.82
CA LEU A 97 5.85 -11.80 -4.13
C LEU A 97 6.08 -11.70 -5.63
N PHE A 98 5.76 -12.75 -6.39
CA PHE A 98 5.89 -12.74 -7.85
C PHE A 98 5.03 -11.65 -8.49
N VAL A 99 3.75 -11.56 -8.13
CA VAL A 99 2.84 -10.53 -8.65
C VAL A 99 3.31 -9.14 -8.27
N GLY A 100 3.74 -8.94 -7.02
CA GLY A 100 4.26 -7.65 -6.55
C GLY A 100 5.53 -7.21 -7.27
N LEU A 101 6.50 -8.12 -7.42
CA LEU A 101 7.75 -7.86 -8.13
C LEU A 101 7.52 -7.63 -9.62
N ALA A 102 6.74 -8.48 -10.28
CA ALA A 102 6.42 -8.34 -11.69
C ALA A 102 5.67 -7.03 -11.97
N GLY A 103 4.66 -6.70 -11.15
CA GLY A 103 3.93 -5.45 -11.25
C GLY A 103 4.80 -4.21 -11.01
N GLY A 104 5.65 -4.25 -9.98
CA GLY A 104 6.60 -3.17 -9.69
C GLY A 104 7.62 -2.96 -10.81
N LEU A 105 8.23 -4.03 -11.31
CA LEU A 105 9.16 -3.96 -12.45
C LEU A 105 8.46 -3.47 -13.72
N ALA A 106 7.22 -3.91 -13.97
CA ALA A 106 6.43 -3.43 -15.09
C ALA A 106 6.16 -1.93 -14.99
N LEU A 107 5.83 -1.40 -13.79
CA LEU A 107 5.67 0.04 -13.61
C LEU A 107 6.97 0.82 -13.87
N ILE A 108 8.12 0.31 -13.41
CA ILE A 108 9.42 0.94 -13.66
C ILE A 108 9.75 0.94 -15.15
N ALA A 109 9.53 -0.19 -15.83
CA ALA A 109 9.80 -0.33 -17.26
C ALA A 109 8.84 0.52 -18.12
N LEU A 110 7.57 0.64 -17.70
CA LEU A 110 6.51 1.34 -18.43
C LEU A 110 6.31 2.78 -17.94
N GLN A 111 7.19 3.34 -17.11
CA GLN A 111 7.00 4.67 -16.55
C GLN A 111 6.79 5.75 -17.62
N TRP A 112 7.59 5.74 -18.70
CA TRP A 112 7.49 6.70 -19.80
C TRP A 112 6.16 6.64 -20.56
N PRO A 113 5.71 5.47 -21.06
CA PRO A 113 4.41 5.39 -21.72
C PRO A 113 3.25 5.67 -20.76
N LEU A 114 3.37 5.33 -19.47
CA LEU A 114 2.36 5.67 -18.46
C LEU A 114 2.24 7.18 -18.28
N PHE A 115 3.35 7.92 -18.20
CA PHE A 115 3.34 9.38 -18.17
C PHE A 115 2.72 9.96 -19.44
N ALA A 116 3.12 9.46 -20.61
CA ALA A 116 2.56 9.93 -21.89
C ALA A 116 1.04 9.70 -21.97
N ALA A 117 0.56 8.53 -21.55
CA ALA A 117 -0.87 8.23 -21.48
C ALA A 117 -1.60 9.11 -20.46
N ALA A 118 -1.00 9.33 -19.29
CA ALA A 118 -1.56 10.22 -18.27
C ALA A 118 -1.74 11.65 -18.80
N PHE A 119 -0.74 12.19 -19.52
CA PHE A 119 -0.84 13.52 -20.14
C PHE A 119 -1.86 13.57 -21.29
N ALA A 120 -2.01 12.49 -22.05
CA ALA A 120 -2.99 12.42 -23.13
C ALA A 120 -4.45 12.39 -22.61
N VAL A 121 -4.68 11.77 -21.46
CA VAL A 121 -6.02 11.62 -20.87
C VAL A 121 -6.34 12.75 -19.87
N ALA A 122 -5.33 13.38 -19.27
CA ALA A 122 -5.53 14.52 -18.39
C ALA A 122 -6.12 15.72 -19.19
N PRO A 123 -7.30 16.24 -18.83
CA PRO A 123 -7.89 17.41 -19.47
C PRO A 123 -7.14 18.69 -19.06
N ALA A 124 -5.90 18.85 -19.50
CA ALA A 124 -5.03 19.96 -19.10
C ALA A 124 -5.02 21.15 -20.06
N SER A 125 -5.77 21.12 -21.17
CA SER A 125 -5.69 22.16 -22.22
C SER A 125 -6.94 23.04 -22.40
N ALA A 126 -8.01 22.84 -21.63
CA ALA A 126 -9.27 23.57 -21.84
C ALA A 126 -9.53 24.73 -20.87
N ALA A 127 -8.63 25.04 -19.94
CA ALA A 127 -8.72 26.26 -19.13
C ALA A 127 -8.09 27.43 -19.91
N LYS A 128 -8.77 27.91 -20.96
CA LYS A 128 -8.43 29.21 -21.55
C LYS A 128 -8.75 30.27 -20.50
N ALA A 129 -7.70 30.96 -20.02
CA ALA A 129 -7.81 32.13 -19.16
C ALA A 129 -8.82 33.11 -19.78
N LYS A 130 -9.91 33.38 -19.06
CA LYS A 130 -10.83 34.46 -19.41
C LYS A 130 -10.05 35.77 -19.24
N PRO A 131 -9.93 36.63 -20.28
CA PRO A 131 -9.23 37.89 -20.13
C PRO A 131 -9.98 38.74 -19.11
N SER A 132 -9.24 39.22 -18.10
CA SER A 132 -9.70 40.26 -17.18
C SER A 132 -10.14 41.47 -18.02
N ARG A 133 -11.43 41.79 -18.00
CA ARG A 133 -11.90 43.07 -18.51
C ARG A 133 -11.67 44.11 -17.43
N ALA A 134 -10.93 45.14 -17.81
CA ALA A 134 -10.75 46.40 -17.09
C ALA A 134 -12.09 47.08 -16.81
#